data_AF-A0A7W6C664-F1
#
_entry.id   AF-A0A7W6C664-F1
#
_cell.length_a   1.000
_cell.length_b   1.000
_cell.length_c   1.000
_cell.angle_alpha   90.00
_cell.angle_beta   90.00
_cell.angle_gamma   90.00
#
_symmetry.space_group_name_H-M   'P 1'
#
loop_
_entity.id
_entity.type
_entity.pdbx_description
1 polymer ?
#
loop_
_entity_poly.entity_id
_entity_poly.type
_entity_poly.pdbx_seq_one_letter_code
_entity_poly.pdbx_strand_id
1 'polypeptide(L)' 'MTTTDPQTRKSRRPTLRVRDVNATLEALKKGGMTPTALDTLPDGTFRWHFTPPTQSDDSELDRELAEFDKKNGYS' A
#
# COMPACT_ATOMS: atom_id res chain seq x y z
N MET A 1 -20.83 -33.25 -29.94
CA MET A 1 -21.41 -32.37 -28.91
C MET A 1 -20.24 -31.64 -28.25
N THR A 2 -20.00 -30.39 -28.61
CA THR A 2 -18.88 -29.58 -28.11
C THR A 2 -19.37 -28.76 -26.92
N THR A 3 -18.91 -29.13 -25.72
CA THR A 3 -19.25 -28.47 -24.46
C THR A 3 -18.59 -27.10 -24.39
N THR A 4 -19.42 -26.08 -24.19
CA THR A 4 -19.08 -24.67 -24.14
C THR A 4 -18.19 -24.34 -22.95
N ASP A 5 -17.05 -23.69 -23.23
CA ASP A 5 -16.09 -23.16 -22.25
C ASP A 5 -16.76 -22.07 -21.38
N PRO A 6 -16.77 -22.18 -20.03
CA PRO A 6 -17.32 -21.13 -19.19
C PRO A 6 -16.36 -19.95 -19.16
N GLN A 7 -16.67 -18.93 -19.96
CA GLN A 7 -16.13 -17.57 -19.89
C GLN A 7 -15.82 -17.17 -18.44
N THR A 8 -14.54 -17.22 -18.07
CA THR A 8 -14.04 -16.63 -16.84
C THR A 8 -14.33 -15.14 -16.90
N ARG A 9 -15.44 -14.70 -16.28
CA ARG A 9 -15.74 -13.29 -16.10
C ARG A 9 -14.57 -12.67 -15.35
N LYS A 10 -13.68 -12.00 -16.07
CA LYS A 10 -12.61 -11.19 -15.48
C LYS A 10 -13.32 -10.17 -14.61
N SER A 11 -13.32 -10.38 -13.29
CA SER A 11 -13.80 -9.37 -12.35
C SER A 11 -12.93 -8.14 -12.57
N ARG A 12 -13.53 -7.09 -13.11
CA ARG A 12 -12.82 -5.81 -13.23
C ARG A 12 -12.49 -5.39 -11.81
N ARG A 13 -11.20 -5.29 -11.51
CA ARG A 13 -10.74 -4.77 -10.21
C ARG A 13 -11.45 -3.44 -9.98
N PRO A 14 -12.20 -3.28 -8.87
CA PRO A 14 -12.84 -2.01 -8.55
C PRO A 14 -11.76 -0.93 -8.57
N THR A 15 -11.88 0.02 -9.49
CA THR A 15 -10.93 1.12 -9.57
C THR A 15 -11.25 2.09 -8.46
N LEU A 16 -10.32 2.28 -7.53
CA LEU A 16 -10.43 3.31 -6.49
C LEU A 16 -10.64 4.67 -7.17
N ARG A 17 -11.78 5.30 -6.91
CA ARG A 17 -12.03 6.64 -7.44
C ARG A 17 -11.54 7.65 -6.42
N VAL A 18 -10.86 8.69 -6.90
CA VAL A 18 -10.37 9.80 -6.07
C VAL A 18 -11.48 10.42 -5.22
N ARG A 19 -12.70 10.52 -5.77
CA ARG A 19 -13.87 11.04 -5.03
C ARG A 19 -14.19 10.21 -3.78
N ASP A 20 -14.03 8.89 -3.85
CA ASP A 20 -14.40 7.98 -2.77
C ASP A 20 -13.33 8.09 -1.65
N VAL A 21 -12.05 8.23 -2.04
CA VAL A 21 -10.93 8.53 -1.12
C VAL A 21 -11.16 9.83 -0.37
N ASN A 22 -11.50 10.91 -1.08
CA ASN A 22 -11.73 12.22 -0.48
C ASN A 22 -12.92 12.20 0.48
N ALA A 23 -14.02 11.53 0.11
CA ALA A 23 -15.18 11.39 0.98
C ALA A 23 -14.83 10.63 2.27
N THR A 24 -14.06 9.55 2.18
CA THR A 24 -13.59 8.82 3.38
C THR A 24 -12.64 9.67 4.22
N LEU A 25 -11.73 10.42 3.60
CA LEU A 25 -10.79 11.30 4.30
C LEU A 25 -11.51 12.42 5.05
N GLU A 26 -12.55 13.03 4.47
CA GLU A 26 -13.40 14.01 5.15
C GLU A 26 -14.16 13.39 6.33
N ALA A 27 -14.70 12.18 6.16
CA ALA A 27 -15.40 11.48 7.24
C ALA A 27 -14.45 11.16 8.40
N LEU A 28 -13.24 10.68 8.11
CA LEU A 28 -12.20 10.42 9.12
C LEU A 28 -11.82 11.70 9.88
N LYS A 29 -11.60 12.82 9.16
CA LYS A 29 -11.31 14.12 9.78
C LYS A 29 -12.44 14.60 10.69
N LYS A 30 -13.70 14.44 10.29
CA LYS A 30 -14.86 14.76 11.13
C LYS A 30 -14.91 13.90 12.40
N GLY A 31 -14.42 12.67 12.33
CA GLY A 31 -14.25 11.76 13.47
C GLY A 31 -13.01 12.04 14.33
N GLY A 32 -12.24 13.09 14.05
CA GLY A 32 -11.02 13.43 14.77
C GLY A 32 -9.81 12.55 14.40
N MET A 33 -9.92 11.72 13.36
CA MET A 33 -8.84 10.87 12.88
C MET A 33 -8.18 11.50 11.66
N THR A 34 -6.85 11.58 11.66
CA THR A 34 -6.08 12.10 10.52
C THR A 34 -5.21 10.97 9.96
N PRO A 35 -5.66 10.31 8.87
CA PRO A 35 -4.82 9.31 8.24
C PRO A 35 -3.58 9.93 7.62
N THR A 36 -2.47 9.19 7.63
CA THR A 36 -1.14 9.62 7.19
C THR A 36 -0.75 9.00 5.84
N ALA A 37 -1.27 7.81 5.54
CA ALA A 37 -1.05 7.11 4.28
C ALA A 37 -2.23 6.20 3.92
N LEU A 38 -2.29 5.78 2.65
CA LEU A 38 -3.27 4.85 2.12
C LEU A 38 -2.57 3.86 1.18
N ASP A 39 -2.55 2.58 1.55
CA ASP A 39 -1.99 1.50 0.72
C ASP A 39 -3.09 0.77 -0.04
N THR A 40 -2.74 0.23 -1.21
CA THR A 40 -3.55 -0.75 -1.94
C THR A 40 -2.87 -2.12 -1.88
N LEU A 41 -3.52 -3.10 -1.28
CA LEU A 41 -3.01 -4.45 -1.14
C LEU A 41 -3.20 -5.28 -2.43
N PRO A 42 -2.46 -6.40 -2.61
CA PRO A 42 -2.55 -7.23 -3.82
C PRO A 42 -3.93 -7.85 -4.07
N ASP A 43 -4.73 -8.02 -3.02
CA ASP A 43 -6.12 -8.48 -3.05
C ASP A 43 -7.12 -7.37 -3.46
N GLY A 44 -6.65 -6.14 -3.61
CA GLY A 44 -7.46 -4.96 -3.93
C GLY A 44 -8.06 -4.26 -2.71
N THR A 45 -7.69 -4.67 -1.49
CA THR A 45 -8.12 -4.03 -0.25
C THR A 45 -7.33 -2.73 -0.01
N PHE A 46 -8.00 -1.71 0.51
CA PHE A 46 -7.37 -0.44 0.89
C PHE A 46 -7.06 -0.42 2.38
N ARG A 47 -5.84 -0.02 2.76
CA ARG A 47 -5.41 0.09 4.15
C ARG A 47 -5.06 1.54 4.49
N TRP A 48 -5.83 2.14 5.38
CA TRP A 48 -5.54 3.45 5.94
C TRP A 48 -4.54 3.33 7.09
N HIS A 49 -3.54 4.21 7.10
CA HIS A 49 -2.60 4.35 8.20
C HIS A 49 -2.93 5.59 9.00
N PHE A 50 -2.83 5.49 10.32
CA PHE A 50 -3.05 6.60 11.24
C PHE A 50 -1.81 6.93 12.06
N THR A 51 -0.84 6.01 12.09
CA THR A 51 0.48 6.25 12.65
C THR A 51 1.28 7.01 11.59
N PRO A 52 1.88 8.17 11.94
CA PRO A 52 2.88 8.79 11.06
C PRO A 52 3.94 7.74 10.74
N PRO A 53 4.41 7.64 9.49
CA PRO A 53 5.59 6.83 9.23
C PRO A 53 6.66 7.33 10.22
N THR A 54 7.22 6.41 11.02
CA THR A 54 8.47 6.69 11.71
C THR A 54 9.38 7.27 10.65
N GLN A 55 9.95 8.46 10.89
CA GLN A 55 11.09 8.89 10.08
C GLN A 55 12.09 7.75 10.22
N SER A 56 12.13 6.85 9.24
CA SER A 56 13.33 6.10 8.99
C SER A 56 14.34 7.20 8.75
N ASP A 57 15.25 7.39 9.71
CA ASP A 57 16.49 8.06 9.41
C ASP A 57 17.10 7.18 8.33
N ASP A 58 16.81 7.48 7.06
CA ASP A 58 17.33 6.73 5.92
C ASP A 58 18.87 6.69 6.01
N SER A 59 19.47 7.64 6.74
CA SER A 59 20.89 7.64 7.11
C SER A 59 21.34 6.49 8.03
N GLU A 60 20.49 5.98 8.92
CA GLU A 60 20.79 4.84 9.80
C GLU A 60 20.68 3.52 9.03
N LEU A 61 19.64 3.38 8.20
CA LEU A 61 19.44 2.22 7.32
C LEU A 61 20.55 2.13 6.25
N ASP A 62 20.91 3.24 5.62
CA ASP A 62 22.00 3.28 4.64
C ASP A 62 23.37 2.99 5.29
N ARG A 63 23.55 3.42 6.54
CA ARG A 63 24.75 3.10 7.33
C ARG A 63 24.81 1.62 7.67
N GLU A 64 23.72 1.02 8.14
CA GLU A 64 23.66 -0.41 8.46
C GLU A 64 23.90 -1.28 7.22
N LEU A 65 23.39 -0.86 6.05
CA LEU A 65 23.62 -1.56 4.79
C LEU A 65 25.09 -1.45 4.33
N ALA A 66 25.68 -0.25 4.43
CA ALA A 66 27.10 -0.05 4.09
C ALA A 66 28.05 -0.83 5.02
N GLU A 67 27.71 -0.93 6.31
CA GLU A 67 28.47 -1.72 7.28
C GLU A 67 28.33 -3.23 7.00
N PHE A 68 27.15 -3.68 6.55
CA PHE A 68 26.92 -5.06 6.14
C PHE A 68 27.70 -5.45 4.88
N ASP A 69 27.71 -4.60 3.84
CA ASP A 69 28.46 -4.84 2.60
C ASP A 69 29.96 -4.87 2.85
N LYS A 70 30.46 -3.95 3.68
CA LYS A 70 31.87 -3.92 4.09
C LYS A 70 32.30 -5.16 4.87
N LYS A 71 31.39 -5.77 5.63
CA LYS A 71 31.66 -6.96 6.45
C LYS A 71 31.51 -8.27 5.68
N ASN A 72 30.59 -8.34 4.72
CA ASN A 72 30.23 -9.59 4.06
C ASN A 72 30.71 -9.70 2.62
N GLY A 73 31.28 -8.64 2.03
CA GLY A 73 32.14 -8.72 0.85
C GLY A 73 31.54 -9.50 -0.32
N TYR A 74 30.30 -9.19 -0.70
CA TYR A 74 29.78 -9.66 -1.99
C TYR A 74 30.30 -8.70 -3.08
N SER A 75 31.38 -9.15 -3.74
CA SER A 75 31.95 -8.55 -4.96
C SER A 75 31.06 -8.80 -6.18
#